data_AF-A0A7C6WIK9-F1
#
_entry.id   AF-A0A7C6WIK9-F1
#
_cell.length_a   1.000
_cell.length_b   1.000
_cell.length_c   1.000
_cell.angle_alpha   90.00
_cell.angle_beta   90.00
_cell.angle_gamma   90.00
#
_symmetry.space_group_name_H-M   'P 1'
#
loop_
_entity.id
_entity.type
_entity.pdbx_description
1 polymer ?
#
loop_
_entity_poly.entity_id
_entity_poly.type
_entity_poly.pdbx_seq_one_letter_code
_entity_poly.pdbx_strand_id
1 'polypeptide(L)'
;MHFQLDLKIPIRINGRLKRVLGAYKLDAKKQPKQIDLAASLIENGDKEIILDVLKHELVHYGLHDQQKPFTDQSKEFKETCRRLNISLTRTYTGANTHLYKCSCQKYELQRKLRLNKGYFCTKCKSRLIYLGPLPPNITKMRD
;
A
#
# COMPACT_ATOMS: atom_id res chain seq x y z
N MET A 1 9.86 13.19 14.39
CA MET A 1 8.56 13.79 14.02
C MET A 1 8.88 14.99 13.12
N HIS A 2 8.65 14.92 11.80
CA HIS A 2 9.51 15.63 10.83
C HIS A 2 8.94 16.88 10.11
N PHE A 3 7.66 17.22 10.27
CA PHE A 3 7.09 18.41 9.61
C PHE A 3 6.70 19.55 10.57
N GLN A 4 6.54 19.30 11.88
CA GLN A 4 6.06 20.30 12.86
C GLN A 4 4.79 21.05 12.38
N LEU A 5 3.89 20.35 11.70
CA LEU A 5 2.66 20.92 11.17
C LEU A 5 1.45 20.50 12.02
N ASP A 6 0.58 21.45 12.29
CA ASP A 6 -0.77 21.16 12.79
C ASP A 6 -1.62 20.62 11.65
N LEU A 7 -2.22 19.44 11.86
CA LEU A 7 -3.15 18.88 10.89
C LEU A 7 -4.48 19.65 10.94
N LYS A 8 -4.70 20.53 9.96
CA LYS A 8 -5.89 21.41 9.91
C LYS A 8 -7.07 20.81 9.12
N ILE A 9 -6.93 19.61 8.59
CA ILE A 9 -7.94 18.94 7.76
C ILE A 9 -8.34 17.59 8.36
N PRO A 10 -9.59 17.15 8.19
CA PRO A 10 -10.04 15.86 8.71
C PRO A 10 -9.43 14.69 7.94
N ILE A 11 -9.22 13.58 8.66
CA ILE A 11 -8.97 12.26 8.08
C ILE A 11 -10.28 11.47 8.11
N ARG A 12 -10.67 10.87 6.99
CA ARG A 12 -11.94 10.14 6.86
C ARG A 12 -11.75 8.75 6.27
N ILE A 13 -12.60 7.82 6.68
CA ILE A 13 -12.74 6.53 6.01
C ILE A 13 -13.75 6.70 4.88
N ASN A 14 -13.36 6.33 3.66
CA ASN A 14 -14.17 6.52 2.45
C ASN A 14 -14.35 5.19 1.70
N GLY A 15 -15.57 4.64 1.74
CA GLY A 15 -15.92 3.40 1.04
C GLY A 15 -15.96 3.49 -0.48
N ARG A 16 -15.92 4.71 -1.05
CA ARG A 16 -15.92 4.95 -2.51
C ARG A 16 -14.51 4.86 -3.11
N LEU A 17 -13.44 4.90 -2.31
CA LEU A 17 -12.07 4.66 -2.77
C LEU A 17 -11.89 3.17 -3.09
N LYS A 18 -11.95 2.82 -4.38
CA LYS A 18 -11.79 1.42 -4.85
C LYS A 18 -10.44 1.13 -5.51
N ARG A 19 -9.75 2.16 -5.99
CA ARG A 19 -8.51 2.02 -6.80
C ARG A 19 -7.24 2.44 -6.06
N VAL A 20 -7.39 3.24 -5.00
CA VAL A 20 -6.28 3.77 -4.18
C VAL A 20 -6.63 3.54 -2.72
N LEU A 21 -5.62 3.32 -1.88
CA LEU A 21 -5.78 3.05 -0.45
C LEU A 21 -5.86 4.33 0.39
N GLY A 22 -5.31 5.43 -0.12
CA GLY A 22 -5.36 6.77 0.46
C GLY A 22 -5.55 7.83 -0.62
N ALA A 23 -6.02 9.01 -0.24
CA ALA A 23 -6.00 10.19 -1.10
C ALA A 23 -6.05 11.51 -0.30
N TYR A 24 -5.03 12.33 -0.48
CA TYR A 24 -5.04 13.74 -0.15
C TYR A 24 -5.94 14.52 -1.13
N LYS A 25 -6.96 15.21 -0.61
CA LYS A 25 -7.97 15.93 -1.40
C LYS A 25 -7.78 17.43 -1.26
N LEU A 26 -7.79 18.09 -2.42
CA LEU A 26 -7.92 19.54 -2.53
C LEU A 26 -9.36 19.91 -2.90
N ASP A 27 -9.79 21.12 -2.54
CA ASP A 27 -11.04 21.69 -3.03
C ASP A 27 -10.88 22.33 -4.43
N ALA A 28 -11.94 22.96 -4.94
CA ALA A 28 -11.92 23.63 -6.25
C ALA A 28 -10.94 24.82 -6.32
N LYS A 29 -10.61 25.42 -5.17
CA LYS A 29 -9.65 26.52 -5.03
C LYS A 29 -8.23 26.01 -4.75
N LYS A 30 -7.99 24.71 -4.87
CA LYS A 30 -6.72 24.02 -4.55
C LYS A 30 -6.31 24.12 -3.08
N GLN A 31 -7.26 24.34 -2.16
CA GLN A 31 -6.98 24.36 -0.74
C GLN A 31 -7.09 22.95 -0.14
N PRO A 32 -6.31 22.63 0.93
CA PRO A 32 -6.41 21.35 1.62
C PRO A 32 -7.84 21.11 2.11
N LYS A 33 -8.44 19.98 1.74
CA LYS A 33 -9.82 19.63 2.10
C LYS A 33 -9.90 18.53 3.14
N GLN A 34 -9.30 17.37 2.85
CA GLN A 34 -9.31 16.19 3.72
C GLN A 34 -8.31 15.15 3.24
N ILE A 35 -8.03 14.17 4.09
CA ILE A 35 -7.35 12.92 3.71
C ILE A 35 -8.38 11.79 3.78
N ASP A 36 -8.55 11.06 2.69
CA ASP A 36 -9.40 9.87 2.66
C ASP A 36 -8.55 8.61 2.77
N LEU A 37 -8.93 7.67 3.63
CA LEU A 37 -8.44 6.29 3.64
C LEU A 37 -9.53 5.36 3.13
N ALA A 38 -9.18 4.39 2.29
CA ALA A 38 -10.14 3.43 1.77
C ALA A 38 -10.72 2.54 2.88
N ALA A 39 -12.02 2.28 2.87
CA ALA A 39 -12.63 1.34 3.84
C ALA A 39 -11.96 -0.04 3.78
N SER A 40 -11.63 -0.53 2.58
CA SER A 40 -10.94 -1.81 2.39
C SER A 40 -9.54 -1.85 3.02
N LEU A 41 -8.87 -0.71 3.18
CA LEU A 41 -7.58 -0.62 3.88
C LEU A 41 -7.78 -0.84 5.38
N ILE A 42 -8.84 -0.26 5.95
CA ILE A 42 -9.15 -0.39 7.38
C ILE A 42 -9.64 -1.80 7.71
N GLU A 43 -10.45 -2.38 6.82
CA GLU A 43 -11.03 -3.72 7.02
C GLU A 43 -10.02 -4.85 6.88
N ASN A 44 -9.03 -4.72 5.99
CA ASN A 44 -8.14 -5.82 5.60
C ASN A 44 -6.64 -5.54 5.83
N GLY A 45 -6.27 -4.30 6.15
CA GLY A 45 -4.88 -3.90 6.30
C GLY A 45 -4.40 -4.01 7.74
N ASP A 46 -3.17 -4.50 7.93
CA ASP A 46 -2.51 -4.43 9.22
C ASP A 46 -2.21 -2.98 9.62
N LYS A 47 -2.09 -2.74 10.92
CA LYS A 47 -1.79 -1.41 11.49
C LYS A 47 -0.63 -0.70 10.79
N GLU A 48 0.44 -1.43 10.47
CA GLU A 48 1.62 -0.86 9.82
C GLU A 48 1.33 -0.34 8.41
N ILE A 49 0.47 -1.05 7.65
CA ILE A 49 0.03 -0.66 6.31
C ILE A 49 -0.84 0.59 6.40
N ILE A 50 -1.79 0.60 7.33
CA ILE A 50 -2.68 1.74 7.56
C ILE A 50 -1.84 2.98 7.89
N LEU A 51 -0.85 2.84 8.78
CA LEU A 51 0.04 3.92 9.17
C LEU A 51 0.94 4.39 8.03
N ASP A 52 1.46 3.50 7.20
CA ASP A 52 2.29 3.86 6.05
C ASP A 52 1.50 4.62 4.99
N VAL A 53 0.28 4.17 4.64
CA VAL A 53 -0.61 4.90 3.73
C VAL A 53 -0.97 6.26 4.32
N LEU A 54 -1.33 6.33 5.60
CA LEU A 54 -1.63 7.62 6.23
C LEU A 54 -0.43 8.56 6.20
N LYS A 55 0.78 8.07 6.50
CA LYS A 55 2.02 8.85 6.43
C LYS A 55 2.29 9.34 5.01
N HIS A 56 2.03 8.52 3.98
CA HIS A 56 2.14 8.92 2.58
C HIS A 56 1.24 10.12 2.25
N GLU A 57 -0.05 10.06 2.64
CA GLU A 57 -0.98 11.18 2.44
C GLU A 57 -0.59 12.41 3.26
N LEU A 58 -0.01 12.22 4.45
CA LEU A 58 0.52 13.32 5.27
C LEU A 58 1.75 13.99 4.65
N VAL A 59 2.57 13.26 3.88
CA VAL A 59 3.67 13.87 3.11
C VAL A 59 3.12 14.75 2.00
N HIS A 60 2.07 14.32 1.29
CA HIS A 60 1.38 15.19 0.32
C HIS A 60 0.88 16.48 0.98
N TYR A 61 0.20 16.35 2.11
CA TYR A 61 -0.30 17.49 2.87
C TYR A 61 0.84 18.42 3.32
N GLY A 62 1.89 17.87 3.93
CA GLY A 62 2.98 18.68 4.48
C GLY A 62 3.80 19.41 3.43
N LEU A 63 4.06 18.77 2.28
CA LEU A 63 4.72 19.46 1.16
C LEU A 63 3.81 20.52 0.53
N HIS A 64 2.50 20.26 0.44
CA HIS A 64 1.55 21.25 -0.04
C HIS A 64 1.49 22.50 0.87
N ASP A 65 1.44 22.31 2.19
CA ASP A 65 1.46 23.40 3.17
C ASP A 65 2.73 24.27 3.06
N GLN A 66 3.87 23.62 2.79
CA GLN A 66 5.15 24.28 2.53
C GLN A 66 5.30 24.88 1.12
N GLN A 67 4.24 24.86 0.29
CA GLN A 67 4.26 25.30 -1.11
C GLN A 67 5.32 24.60 -1.97
N LYS A 68 5.65 23.34 -1.63
CA LYS A 68 6.62 22.52 -2.34
C LYS A 68 5.94 21.55 -3.32
N PRO A 69 6.66 21.06 -4.35
CA PRO A 69 6.14 20.03 -5.26
C PRO A 69 5.72 18.75 -4.51
N PHE A 70 4.43 18.51 -4.39
CA PHE A 70 3.88 17.46 -3.51
C PHE A 70 3.30 16.25 -4.25
N THR A 71 3.25 16.23 -5.58
CA THR A 71 2.66 15.10 -6.34
C THR A 71 3.57 13.86 -6.32
N ASP A 72 3.01 12.66 -6.50
CA ASP A 72 3.78 11.39 -6.61
C ASP A 72 4.91 11.40 -7.65
N GLN A 73 4.80 12.24 -8.68
CA GLN A 73 5.79 12.36 -9.74
C GLN A 73 6.98 13.26 -9.33
N SER A 74 6.79 14.15 -8.34
CA SER A 74 7.78 15.15 -7.99
C SER A 74 9.00 14.51 -7.31
N LYS A 75 10.17 15.08 -7.59
CA LYS A 75 11.42 14.67 -6.97
C LYS A 75 11.38 14.88 -5.45
N GLU A 76 10.89 16.04 -5.01
CA GLU A 76 10.77 16.42 -3.60
C GLU A 76 9.90 15.44 -2.80
N PHE A 77 8.76 15.01 -3.36
CA PHE A 77 7.90 14.01 -2.72
C PHE A 77 8.63 12.68 -2.56
N LYS A 78 9.25 12.19 -3.64
CA LYS A 78 9.97 10.91 -3.63
C LYS A 78 11.14 10.93 -2.65
N GLU A 79 11.90 12.01 -2.59
CA GLU A 79 13.03 12.17 -1.67
C GLU A 79 12.57 12.25 -0.22
N THR A 80 11.47 12.96 0.04
CA THR A 80 10.90 13.07 1.38
C THR A 80 10.41 11.71 1.88
N CYS A 81 9.67 10.96 1.07
CA CYS A 81 9.24 9.60 1.42
C CYS A 81 10.43 8.68 1.70
N ARG A 82 11.49 8.72 0.87
CA ARG A 82 12.73 7.93 1.13
C ARG A 82 13.40 8.32 2.45
N ARG A 83 13.57 9.61 2.70
CA ARG A 83 14.19 10.14 3.94
C ARG A 83 13.41 9.73 5.19
N LEU A 84 12.09 9.63 5.07
CA LEU A 84 11.20 9.26 6.17
C LEU A 84 10.88 7.75 6.25
N ASN A 85 11.47 6.95 5.36
CA ASN A 85 11.19 5.52 5.22
C ASN A 85 9.68 5.22 5.06
N ILE A 86 9.02 5.95 4.17
CA ILE A 86 7.61 5.82 3.79
C ILE A 86 7.53 5.24 2.37
N SER A 87 6.61 4.31 2.13
CA SER A 87 6.45 3.69 0.81
C SER A 87 5.98 4.68 -0.26
N LEU A 88 6.56 4.58 -1.46
CA LEU A 88 6.15 5.38 -2.63
C LEU A 88 4.95 4.77 -3.37
N THR A 89 4.67 3.49 -3.14
CA THR A 89 3.76 2.69 -3.99
C THR A 89 2.32 2.70 -3.51
N ARG A 90 1.42 2.98 -4.47
CA ARG A 90 -0.05 2.90 -4.37
C ARG A 90 -0.63 1.47 -4.27
N THR A 91 0.22 0.44 -4.18
CA THR A 91 -0.23 -0.94 -4.35
C THR A 91 0.52 -1.87 -3.40
N TYR A 92 -0.08 -2.14 -2.25
CA TYR A 92 0.17 -3.38 -1.52
C TYR A 92 -0.33 -4.54 -2.40
N THR A 93 0.46 -4.95 -3.39
CA THR A 93 0.15 -6.12 -4.24
C THR A 93 0.23 -7.45 -3.48
N GLY A 94 0.64 -7.42 -2.21
CA GLY A 94 0.73 -8.58 -1.34
C GLY A 94 -0.62 -9.11 -0.83
N ALA A 95 -1.65 -8.27 -0.72
CA ALA A 95 -2.94 -8.68 -0.11
C ALA A 95 -3.66 -9.81 -0.88
N ASN A 96 -3.37 -9.97 -2.18
CA ASN A 96 -3.92 -11.03 -3.04
C ASN A 96 -2.87 -12.06 -3.49
N THR A 97 -1.66 -12.01 -2.93
CA THR A 97 -0.62 -12.98 -3.23
C THR A 97 -0.66 -14.09 -2.19
N HIS A 98 -0.81 -15.33 -2.65
CA HIS A 98 -0.94 -16.50 -1.80
C HIS A 98 0.33 -17.34 -1.89
N LEU A 99 0.81 -17.80 -0.73
CA LEU A 99 1.99 -18.65 -0.62
C LEU A 99 1.60 -20.11 -0.68
N TYR A 100 2.31 -20.85 -1.52
CA TYR A 100 2.16 -22.28 -1.68
C TYR A 100 3.48 -23.01 -1.48
N LYS A 101 3.45 -24.20 -0.90
CA LYS A 101 4.61 -25.08 -0.71
C LYS A 101 4.51 -26.31 -1.59
N CYS A 102 5.60 -26.64 -2.28
CA CYS A 102 5.81 -27.94 -2.92
C CYS A 102 6.67 -28.82 -2.00
N SER A 103 6.58 -30.14 -2.13
CA SER A 103 7.59 -31.07 -1.58
C SER A 103 8.95 -30.92 -2.29
N CYS A 104 8.92 -30.55 -3.56
CA CYS A 104 10.04 -30.45 -4.49
C CYS A 104 10.72 -29.07 -4.56
N GLN A 105 10.00 -28.01 -4.18
CA GLN A 105 10.43 -26.62 -4.20
C GLN A 105 10.04 -26.02 -2.87
N LYS A 106 10.91 -25.20 -2.26
CA LYS A 106 10.61 -24.63 -0.96
C LYS A 106 9.35 -23.74 -0.99
N TYR A 107 9.13 -22.92 -2.04
CA TYR A 107 7.97 -22.00 -2.15
C TYR A 107 7.59 -21.64 -3.60
N GLU A 108 6.29 -21.47 -3.88
CA GLU A 108 5.73 -20.87 -5.11
C GLU A 108 4.76 -19.71 -4.76
N LEU A 109 4.82 -18.60 -5.52
CA LEU A 109 3.97 -17.41 -5.34
C LEU A 109 2.87 -17.37 -6.40
N GLN A 110 1.60 -17.20 -5.99
CA GLN A 110 0.47 -17.11 -6.91
C GLN A 110 -0.35 -15.84 -6.65
N ARG A 111 -0.54 -15.02 -7.69
CA ARG A 111 -1.16 -13.68 -7.61
C ARG A 111 -2.70 -13.66 -7.72
N LYS A 112 -3.36 -14.81 -7.97
CA LYS A 112 -4.83 -14.92 -8.05
C LYS A 112 -5.30 -16.31 -7.60
N LEU A 113 -6.11 -16.36 -6.55
CA LEU A 113 -6.94 -17.53 -6.24
C LEU A 113 -8.02 -17.69 -7.32
N ARG A 114 -7.98 -18.77 -8.11
CA ARG A 114 -9.20 -19.31 -8.71
C ARG A 114 -9.80 -20.22 -7.63
N LEU A 115 -10.75 -19.68 -6.88
CA LEU A 115 -11.56 -20.46 -5.94
C LEU A 115 -12.06 -21.72 -6.69
N ASN A 116 -11.83 -22.90 -6.12
CA ASN A 116 -12.20 -24.23 -6.66
C ASN A 116 -11.27 -24.89 -7.70
N LYS A 117 -10.03 -24.42 -7.91
CA LYS A 117 -9.02 -25.22 -8.64
C LYS A 117 -7.86 -25.63 -7.73
N GLY A 118 -7.52 -26.92 -7.76
CA GLY A 118 -6.28 -27.42 -7.16
C GLY A 118 -5.07 -26.88 -7.92
N TYR A 119 -4.08 -26.36 -7.20
CA TYR A 119 -2.81 -25.93 -7.78
C TYR A 119 -1.80 -27.08 -7.73
N PHE A 120 -1.01 -27.23 -8.79
CA PHE A 120 0.01 -28.27 -8.91
C PHE A 120 1.34 -27.64 -9.30
N CYS A 121 2.44 -28.14 -8.72
CA CYS A 121 3.77 -27.69 -9.06
C CYS A 121 4.05 -27.94 -10.54
N THR A 122 4.58 -26.96 -11.25
CA THR A 122 4.91 -27.09 -12.67
C THR A 122 6.01 -28.11 -12.94
N LYS A 123 6.90 -28.33 -11.96
CA LYS A 123 8.03 -29.27 -12.04
C LYS A 123 7.66 -30.69 -11.63
N CYS A 124 7.25 -30.92 -10.38
CA CYS A 124 6.98 -32.28 -9.90
C CYS A 124 5.53 -32.74 -10.07
N LYS A 125 4.65 -31.87 -10.58
CA LYS A 125 3.21 -32.13 -10.77
C LYS A 125 2.44 -32.50 -9.49
N SER A 126 3.06 -32.42 -8.31
CA SER A 126 2.41 -32.67 -7.03
C SER A 126 1.50 -31.50 -6.64
N ARG A 127 0.46 -31.80 -5.87
CA ARG A 127 -0.48 -30.78 -5.35
C ARG A 127 0.26 -29.81 -4.43
N LEU A 128 0.05 -28.53 -4.64
CA LEU A 128 0.60 -27.48 -3.80
C LEU A 128 -0.20 -27.35 -2.50
N ILE A 129 0.51 -27.19 -1.38
CA ILE A 129 -0.08 -26.96 -0.06
C ILE A 129 -0.22 -25.46 0.14
N TYR A 130 -1.43 -24.98 0.42
CA TYR A 130 -1.67 -23.59 0.73
C TYR A 130 -1.12 -23.26 2.12
N LEU A 131 -0.25 -22.25 2.20
CA LEU A 131 0.36 -21.79 3.46
C LEU A 131 -0.25 -20.51 4.02
N GLY A 132 -1.12 -19.83 3.26
CA GLY A 132 -1.72 -18.57 3.67
C GLY A 132 -1.45 -17.41 2.71
N PRO A 133 -2.01 -16.23 2.97
CA PRO A 133 -1.64 -15.01 2.27
C PRO A 133 -0.16 -14.69 2.55
N LEU A 134 0.55 -14.14 1.56
CA LEU A 134 1.88 -13.61 1.76
C LEU A 134 1.76 -12.37 2.65
N PRO A 135 2.52 -12.27 3.76
CA PRO A 135 2.52 -11.05 4.54
C PRO A 135 2.92 -9.88 3.63
N PRO A 136 2.25 -8.71 3.77
CA PRO A 136 2.41 -7.57 2.87
C PRO A 136 3.84 -7.00 2.81
N ASN A 137 4.75 -7.49 3.65
CA ASN A 137 6.09 -6.97 3.85
C ASN A 137 7.24 -7.83 3.27
N ILE A 138 6.97 -8.77 2.35
CA ILE A 138 8.04 -9.45 1.62
C ILE A 138 7.93 -9.17 0.12
N THR A 139 8.19 -7.92 -0.24
CA THR A 139 8.91 -7.59 -1.48
C THR A 139 10.11 -6.73 -1.13
N LYS A 140 11.03 -7.28 -0.34
CA LYS A 140 12.45 -7.05 -0.61
C LYS A 140 12.85 -8.04 -1.72
N MET A 141 13.77 -7.57 -2.57
CA MET A 141 14.44 -8.26 -3.67
C MET A 141 13.71 -8.14 -5.03
N ARG A 142 14.34 -7.61 -6.08
CA ARG A 142 15.76 -7.71 -6.45
C ARG A 142 16.16 -6.53 -7.36
N ASP A 143 17.39 -6.05 -7.11
CA ASP A 143 18.38 -5.35 -7.95
C ASP A 143 17.92 -4.59 -9.21
#